data_AF-A0A7Y2IWS6-F1
#
_entry.id   AF-A0A7Y2IWS6-F1
#
_cell.length_a   1.000
_cell.length_b   1.000
_cell.length_c   1.000
_cell.angle_alpha   90.00
_cell.angle_beta   90.00
_cell.angle_gamma   90.00
#
_symmetry.space_group_name_H-M   'P 1'
#
loop_
_entity.id
_entity.type
_entity.pdbx_description
1 polymer ?
#
loop_
_entity_poly.entity_id
_entity_poly.type
_entity_poly.pdbx_seq_one_letter_code
_entity_poly.pdbx_strand_id
1 'polypeptide(L)'
;MDTPATLAAAQLGLDHEVVTYQRVRSIQEGAAAQGIAVADIVKTLVVRRGESDYVYVLVPGDREIDWPKLRAHLGVRRLSLPDAAEAKEATGYER
;
A
#
# COMPACT_ATOMS: atom_id res chain seq x y z
N MET A 1 -2.06 15.46 13.78
CA MET A 1 -2.22 14.32 14.69
C MET A 1 -1.04 13.41 14.44
N ASP A 2 -0.30 13.04 15.49
CA ASP A 2 0.91 12.25 15.31
C ASP A 2 0.55 10.78 15.09
N THR A 3 1.03 10.25 13.98
CA THR A 3 0.91 8.83 13.62
C THR A 3 2.31 8.23 13.56
N PRO A 4 2.45 6.89 13.61
CA PRO A 4 3.74 6.25 13.41
C PRO A 4 4.44 6.72 12.11
N ALA A 5 3.68 6.95 11.03
CA ALA A 5 4.22 7.41 9.75
C ALA A 5 4.72 8.86 9.81
N THR A 6 3.97 9.79 10.41
CA THR A 6 4.40 11.21 10.51
C THR A 6 5.59 11.39 11.44
N LEU A 7 5.65 10.61 12.53
CA LEU A 7 6.81 10.59 13.43
C LEU A 7 8.05 10.06 12.73
N ALA A 8 7.93 8.96 11.97
CA ALA A 8 9.04 8.41 11.20
C ALA A 8 9.52 9.38 10.12
N ALA A 9 8.60 10.03 9.40
CA ALA A 9 8.94 11.05 8.41
C ALA A 9 9.73 12.21 9.04
N ALA A 10 9.27 12.72 10.19
CA ALA A 10 9.97 13.76 10.94
C ALA A 10 11.37 13.32 11.41
N GLN A 11 11.51 12.10 11.93
CA GLN A 11 12.82 11.55 12.35
C GLN A 11 13.81 11.39 11.19
N LEU A 12 13.30 11.11 9.99
CA LEU A 12 14.10 11.02 8.77
C LEU A 12 14.37 12.38 8.12
N GLY A 13 13.81 13.48 8.66
CA GLY A 13 13.93 14.82 8.08
C GLY A 13 13.22 14.95 6.73
N LEU A 14 12.15 14.18 6.51
CA LEU A 14 11.36 14.24 5.27
C LEU A 14 10.33 15.37 5.37
N ASP A 15 10.34 16.24 4.36
CA ASP A 15 9.25 17.17 4.12
C ASP A 15 7.97 16.39 3.82
N HIS A 16 6.92 16.66 4.58
CA HIS A 16 5.62 16.01 4.41
C HIS A 16 4.47 16.94 4.78
N GLU A 17 3.33 16.73 4.12
CA GLU A 17 2.07 17.39 4.43
C GLU A 17 1.04 16.32 4.82
N VAL A 18 0.25 16.60 5.87
CA VAL A 18 -0.83 15.73 6.30
C VAL A 18 -2.14 16.28 5.80
N VAL A 19 -2.70 15.64 4.77
CA VAL A 19 -4.01 16.00 4.22
C VAL A 19 -5.09 15.15 4.88
N THR A 20 -6.13 15.80 5.43
CA THR A 20 -7.28 15.12 6.04
C THR A 20 -8.54 15.38 5.21
N TYR A 21 -9.24 14.31 4.84
CA TYR A 21 -10.46 14.37 4.03
C TYR A 21 -11.48 13.31 4.49
N GLN A 22 -12.74 13.50 4.10
CA GLN A 22 -13.83 12.58 4.43
C GLN A 22 -13.69 11.25 3.68
N ARG A 23 -14.41 10.20 4.13
CA ARG A 23 -14.41 8.91 3.43
C ARG A 23 -14.80 9.07 1.95
N VAL A 24 -13.91 8.67 1.06
CA VAL A 24 -14.11 8.64 -0.40
C VAL A 24 -14.59 7.27 -0.86
N ARG A 25 -15.24 7.23 -2.02
CA ARG A 25 -15.81 6.00 -2.61
C ARG A 25 -15.08 5.55 -3.87
N SER A 26 -14.12 6.34 -4.34
CA SER A 26 -13.27 6.01 -5.49
C SER A 26 -11.87 6.57 -5.32
N ILE A 27 -10.93 6.04 -6.11
CA ILE A 27 -9.56 6.55 -6.12
C ILE A 27 -9.47 7.96 -6.72
N GLN A 28 -10.35 8.28 -7.67
CA GLN A 28 -10.46 9.59 -8.29
C GLN A 28 -10.89 10.65 -7.27
N GLU A 29 -11.90 10.33 -6.45
CA GLU A 29 -12.32 11.19 -5.34
C GLU A 29 -11.17 11.37 -4.33
N GLY A 30 -10.45 10.30 -4.00
CA GLY A 30 -9.30 10.35 -3.09
C GLY A 30 -8.16 11.23 -3.61
N ALA A 31 -7.87 11.16 -4.91
CA ALA A 31 -6.84 11.99 -5.55
C ALA A 31 -7.25 13.46 -5.59
N ALA A 32 -8.51 13.74 -5.97
CA ALA A 32 -9.06 15.08 -5.99
C ALA A 32 -9.08 15.72 -4.59
N ALA A 33 -9.45 14.95 -3.55
CA ALA A 33 -9.44 15.43 -2.17
C ALA A 33 -8.03 15.76 -1.65
N GLN A 34 -6.99 15.15 -2.24
CA GLN A 34 -5.58 15.41 -1.93
C GLN A 34 -4.94 16.44 -2.87
N GLY A 35 -5.62 16.85 -3.95
CA GLY A 35 -5.06 17.76 -4.95
C GLY A 35 -3.95 17.16 -5.82
N ILE A 36 -3.90 15.84 -5.95
CA ILE A 36 -2.85 15.11 -6.69
C ILE A 36 -3.42 14.34 -7.89
N ALA A 37 -2.55 13.84 -8.78
CA ALA A 37 -2.99 12.94 -9.83
C ALA A 37 -3.26 11.53 -9.26
N VAL A 38 -4.13 10.76 -9.92
CA VAL A 38 -4.41 9.37 -9.51
C VAL A 38 -3.14 8.53 -9.49
N ALA A 39 -2.21 8.77 -10.42
CA ALA A 39 -0.94 8.05 -10.49
C ALA A 39 -0.02 8.30 -9.27
N ASP A 40 -0.20 9.41 -8.57
CA ASP A 40 0.60 9.78 -7.39
C ASP A 40 0.10 9.08 -6.12
N ILE A 41 -1.10 8.50 -6.15
CA ILE A 41 -1.58 7.62 -5.07
C ILE A 41 -0.82 6.30 -5.13
N VAL A 42 -0.29 5.84 -4.01
CA VAL A 42 0.34 4.53 -3.90
C VAL A 42 -0.59 3.57 -3.15
N LYS A 43 -0.98 2.48 -3.82
CA LYS A 43 -1.65 1.33 -3.21
C LYS A 43 -0.59 0.44 -2.56
N THR A 44 -0.73 0.14 -1.29
CA THR A 44 0.09 -0.86 -0.59
C THR A 44 -0.67 -2.19 -0.54
N LEU A 45 -0.11 -3.23 -1.14
CA LEU A 45 -0.69 -4.57 -1.15
C LEU A 45 0.20 -5.54 -0.39
N VAL A 46 -0.40 -6.32 0.53
CA VAL A 46 0.27 -7.44 1.20
C VAL A 46 0.16 -8.65 0.29
N VAL A 47 1.30 -9.21 -0.13
CA VAL A 47 1.35 -10.39 -1.00
C VAL A 47 2.09 -11.51 -0.30
N ARG A 48 1.43 -12.66 -0.17
CA ARG A 48 2.03 -13.89 0.36
C ARG A 48 2.90 -14.55 -0.71
N ARG A 49 4.17 -14.81 -0.34
CA ARG A 49 5.18 -15.51 -1.14
C ARG A 49 5.41 -16.95 -0.67
N GLY A 50 5.14 -17.22 0.60
CA GLY A 50 5.24 -18.53 1.22
C GLY A 50 4.53 -18.57 2.57
N GLU A 51 4.71 -19.64 3.32
CA GLU A 51 4.20 -19.72 4.70
C GLU A 51 4.92 -18.68 5.56
N SER A 52 4.14 -17.78 6.18
CA SER A 52 4.66 -16.68 7.00
C SER A 52 5.70 -15.78 6.29
N ASP A 53 5.70 -15.78 4.95
CA ASP A 53 6.60 -14.98 4.12
C ASP A 53 5.77 -14.05 3.21
N TYR A 54 5.90 -12.75 3.47
CA TYR A 54 5.11 -11.70 2.83
C TYR A 54 6.01 -10.60 2.29
N VAL A 55 5.55 -9.99 1.20
CA VAL A 55 6.14 -8.78 0.65
C VAL A 55 5.06 -7.72 0.51
N TYR A 56 5.46 -6.45 0.68
CA TYR A 56 4.64 -5.33 0.25
C TYR A 56 4.89 -5.03 -1.23
N VAL A 57 3.80 -4.86 -1.98
CA VAL A 57 3.85 -4.40 -3.36
C VAL A 57 3.20 -3.03 -3.43
N LEU A 58 4.00 -2.02 -3.76
CA LEU A 58 3.58 -0.64 -3.94
C LEU A 58 3.22 -0.40 -5.40
N VAL A 59 1.99 0.05 -5.67
CA VAL A 59 1.48 0.21 -7.03
C VAL A 59 0.86 1.60 -7.20
N PRO A 60 1.22 2.36 -8.25
CA PRO A 60 0.53 3.60 -8.60
C PRO A 60 -0.99 3.42 -8.73
N GLY A 61 -1.73 4.47 -8.42
CA GLY A 61 -3.20 4.45 -8.35
C GLY A 61 -3.87 4.05 -9.66
N ASP A 62 -3.25 4.42 -10.77
CA ASP A 62 -3.68 4.16 -12.14
C ASP A 62 -3.18 2.82 -12.70
N ARG A 63 -2.49 2.01 -11.89
CA ARG A 63 -1.89 0.74 -12.32
C ARG A 63 -2.38 -0.46 -11.51
N GLU A 64 -2.11 -1.63 -12.07
CA GLU A 64 -2.36 -2.94 -11.49
C GLU A 64 -1.08 -3.78 -11.44
N ILE A 65 -1.06 -4.79 -10.57
CA ILE A 65 0.05 -5.74 -10.50
C ILE A 65 0.02 -6.64 -11.73
N ASP A 66 1.14 -6.70 -12.45
CA ASP A 66 1.44 -7.80 -13.37
C ASP A 66 1.94 -9.01 -12.57
N TRP A 67 1.04 -9.93 -12.27
CA TRP A 67 1.34 -11.11 -11.46
C TRP A 67 2.40 -12.05 -12.09
N PRO A 68 2.35 -12.38 -13.40
CA PRO A 68 3.43 -13.10 -14.06
C PRO A 68 4.80 -12.43 -13.89
N LYS A 69 4.90 -11.12 -14.13
CA LYS A 69 6.15 -10.38 -14.01
C LYS A 69 6.66 -10.35 -12.57
N LEU A 70 5.77 -10.17 -11.60
CA LEU A 70 6.15 -10.18 -10.18
C LEU A 70 6.66 -11.55 -9.75
N ARG A 71 5.99 -12.64 -10.15
CA ARG A 71 6.47 -14.01 -9.89
C ARG A 71 7.86 -14.25 -10.47
N ALA A 72 8.08 -13.86 -11.72
CA ALA A 72 9.36 -13.99 -12.39
C ALA A 72 10.46 -13.19 -11.67
N HIS A 73 10.16 -11.94 -11.29
CA HIS A 73 11.08 -11.07 -10.56
C HIS A 73 11.49 -11.64 -9.19
N LEU A 74 10.53 -12.22 -8.46
CA LEU A 74 10.78 -12.82 -7.14
C LEU A 74 11.32 -14.26 -7.20
N GLY A 75 11.45 -14.84 -8.39
CA GLY A 75 11.92 -16.21 -8.57
C GLY A 75 10.99 -17.26 -7.95
N VAL A 76 9.67 -17.00 -7.88
CA VAL A 76 8.70 -17.92 -7.27
C VAL A 76 7.63 -18.39 -8.23
N ARG A 77 7.03 -19.54 -7.92
CA ARG A 77 5.97 -20.14 -8.76
C ARG A 77 4.58 -19.66 -8.39
N ARG A 78 4.36 -19.29 -7.13
CA ARG A 78 3.04 -18.90 -6.60
C ARG A 78 3.15 -17.61 -5.81
N LEU A 79 2.13 -16.79 -5.93
CA LEU A 79 1.85 -15.60 -5.12
C LEU A 79 0.35 -15.55 -4.91
N SER A 80 -0.08 -15.04 -3.77
CA SER A 80 -1.50 -14.84 -3.48
C SER A 80 -1.66 -13.64 -2.54
N LEU A 81 -2.84 -13.05 -2.54
CA LEU A 81 -3.23 -12.16 -1.45
C LEU A 81 -3.59 -13.04 -0.23
N PRO A 82 -3.14 -12.69 0.98
CA PRO A 82 -3.68 -13.28 2.20
C PRO A 82 -5.12 -12.84 2.40
N ASP A 83 -5.86 -13.58 3.23
CA ASP A 83 -7.15 -13.09 3.70
C ASP A 83 -6.99 -11.93 4.71
N ALA A 84 -8.10 -11.35 5.15
CA ALA A 84 -8.07 -10.19 6.04
C ALA A 84 -7.50 -10.51 7.43
N ALA A 85 -7.74 -11.71 7.96
CA ALA A 85 -7.25 -12.09 9.27
C ALA A 85 -5.73 -12.28 9.25
N GLU A 86 -5.24 -13.00 8.24
CA GLU A 86 -3.82 -13.23 8.01
C GLU A 86 -3.07 -11.92 7.68
N ALA A 87 -3.66 -11.03 6.88
CA ALA A 87 -3.08 -9.70 6.63
C ALA A 87 -2.95 -8.88 7.92
N LYS A 88 -3.97 -8.93 8.79
CA LYS A 88 -3.94 -8.25 10.09
C LYS A 88 -2.87 -8.83 10.99
N GLU A 89 -2.75 -10.15 11.06
CA GLU A 89 -1.70 -10.82 11.82
C GLU A 89 -0.30 -10.43 11.33
N ALA A 90 -0.10 -10.41 10.01
CA ALA A 90 1.19 -10.09 9.40
C ALA A 90 1.59 -8.61 9.55
N THR A 91 0.64 -7.68 9.58
CA THR A 91 0.92 -6.24 9.48
C THR A 91 0.50 -5.41 10.70
N GLY A 92 -0.43 -5.91 11.52
CA GLY A 92 -1.10 -5.16 12.57
C GLY A 92 -2.21 -4.22 12.09
N TYR A 93 -2.48 -4.13 10.78
CA TYR A 93 -3.47 -3.22 10.20
C TYR A 93 -4.71 -3.95 9.66
N GLU A 94 -5.89 -3.36 9.88
CA GLU A 94 -7.16 -3.82 9.31
C GLU A 94 -7.39 -3.20 7.91
N ARG A 95 -8.19 -3.88 7.07
CA ARG A 95 -8.59 -3.41 5.73
C ARG A 95 -9.74 -2.41 5.75
#